data_AF-A0A6L4A6A0-F1
#
_entry.id   AF-A0A6L4A6A0-F1
#
_cell.length_a   1.000
_cell.length_b   1.000
_cell.length_c   1.000
_cell.angle_alpha   90.00
_cell.angle_beta   90.00
_cell.angle_gamma   90.00
#
_symmetry.space_group_name_H-M   'P 1'
#
loop_
_entity.id
_entity.type
_entity.pdbx_description
1 polymer ?
#
loop_
_entity_poly.entity_id
_entity_poly.type
_entity_poly.pdbx_seq_one_letter_code
_entity_poly.pdbx_strand_id
1 'polypeptide(L)'
;PKYTRLAIVHFDTLLASLEIVPALLETDPSAVELFDKMLMDRTRRMPDYAKKLHFVEGDPAAVLAVEYYGDSSAELDHKVEALRRQLIAENHHGAVVTLVDAAGQGDFWTIRKAGLGLLASDRGDLKAIEIIEDAAVPVERLAAYIEQVMGIVQGVGAGMSVYAHASAGCLHVRPLVNLKTEHGMRQYRQIAEQAVEAVLSFNGTTSGEHSEGILRGEFNERLFGPELMHAFREVKHLFDPHNQMNPNRIVDTPKMDDESLLRYGPSFGVPLEIVETRFDWSADFGVAGAVEMCNGAGECRKENMGVMCPSYMATHDERDSTRGRANMLRAAMMGLLGLDGMKDERVKDVLDLCLSCKACKSECPSSVDMARIKAEFMAQYYDTHGIPLRARIFANIHRLNELGSIFPPIANLGLNMPVISQVAANQMGIAPERQFPQLARQRFSQWWAKNKPIESRPALKQTPILLIDTFMEYNDPQMGKALAYLMARTGYELRAQRLPWQGCCG
;
A
#
# COMPACT_ATOMS: atom_id res chain seq x y z
N PRO A 1 -6.81 -0.11 31.36
CA PRO A 1 -6.98 -1.55 31.10
C PRO A 1 -5.63 -2.23 30.85
N LYS A 2 -5.44 -3.46 31.36
CA LYS A 2 -4.19 -4.22 31.23
C LYS A 2 -4.20 -5.20 30.08
N TYR A 3 -5.39 -5.63 29.64
CA TYR A 3 -5.58 -6.62 28.60
C TYR A 3 -6.66 -6.17 27.63
N THR A 4 -6.55 -6.67 26.40
CA THR A 4 -7.48 -6.44 25.31
C THR A 4 -7.84 -7.77 24.67
N ARG A 5 -9.04 -7.88 24.12
CA ARG A 5 -9.48 -9.04 23.35
C ARG A 5 -10.43 -8.63 22.24
N LEU A 6 -10.26 -9.25 21.07
CA LEU A 6 -11.13 -9.04 19.91
C LEU A 6 -11.95 -10.30 19.65
N ALA A 7 -13.24 -10.14 19.41
CA ALA A 7 -14.13 -11.17 18.89
C ALA A 7 -14.59 -10.79 17.48
N ILE A 8 -14.27 -11.64 16.50
CA ILE A 8 -14.63 -11.45 15.08
C ILE A 8 -15.88 -12.25 14.78
N VAL A 9 -16.99 -11.55 14.56
CA VAL A 9 -18.32 -12.11 14.28
C VAL A 9 -18.58 -12.08 12.78
N HIS A 10 -18.99 -13.21 12.20
CA HIS A 10 -19.11 -13.40 10.75
C HIS A 10 -20.55 -13.37 10.27
N PHE A 11 -20.83 -12.64 9.18
CA PHE A 11 -22.19 -12.43 8.66
C PHE A 11 -22.32 -12.82 7.19
N ASP A 12 -23.46 -13.40 6.84
CA ASP A 12 -23.82 -13.77 5.46
C ASP A 12 -24.26 -12.56 4.61
N THR A 13 -24.66 -11.45 5.26
CA THR A 13 -24.99 -10.19 4.58
C THR A 13 -24.40 -8.99 5.32
N LEU A 14 -24.14 -7.92 4.58
CA LEU A 14 -23.71 -6.64 5.16
C LEU A 14 -24.78 -6.06 6.09
N LEU A 15 -26.05 -6.11 5.70
CA LEU A 15 -27.14 -5.53 6.50
C LEU A 15 -27.31 -6.25 7.84
N ALA A 16 -27.24 -7.59 7.86
CA ALA A 16 -27.31 -8.35 9.12
C ALA A 16 -26.18 -7.97 10.09
N SER A 17 -25.00 -7.61 9.57
CA SER A 17 -23.89 -7.13 10.41
C SER A 17 -24.19 -5.76 11.03
N LEU A 18 -25.00 -4.92 10.41
CA LEU A 18 -25.34 -3.59 10.93
C LEU A 18 -26.57 -3.63 11.85
N GLU A 19 -27.55 -4.50 11.56
CA GLU A 19 -28.77 -4.66 12.37
C GLU A 19 -28.47 -5.08 13.80
N ILE A 20 -27.43 -5.91 13.99
CA ILE A 20 -27.08 -6.46 15.30
C ILE A 20 -26.30 -5.48 16.18
N VAL A 21 -25.72 -4.40 15.61
CA VAL A 21 -24.80 -3.50 16.33
C VAL A 21 -25.39 -2.96 17.64
N PRO A 22 -26.64 -2.47 17.70
CA PRO A 22 -27.24 -2.00 18.96
C PRO A 22 -27.22 -3.07 20.06
N ALA A 23 -27.54 -4.33 19.73
CA ALA A 23 -27.49 -5.44 20.67
C ALA A 23 -26.05 -5.73 21.14
N LEU A 24 -25.05 -5.62 20.26
CA LEU A 24 -23.65 -5.79 20.66
C LEU A 24 -23.21 -4.70 21.64
N LEU A 25 -23.70 -3.47 21.50
CA LEU A 25 -23.38 -2.37 22.41
C LEU A 25 -23.89 -2.62 23.84
N GLU A 26 -24.94 -3.41 24.03
CA GLU A 26 -25.44 -3.80 25.37
C GLU A 26 -24.41 -4.62 26.17
N THR A 27 -23.40 -5.16 25.49
CA THR A 27 -22.30 -5.91 26.12
C THR A 27 -21.11 -5.05 26.56
N ASP A 28 -21.23 -3.72 26.42
CA ASP A 28 -20.22 -2.72 26.78
C ASP A 28 -18.85 -2.93 26.07
N PRO A 29 -18.82 -3.03 24.73
CA PRO A 29 -17.57 -3.13 23.98
C PRO A 29 -16.83 -1.79 23.97
N SER A 30 -15.51 -1.85 23.87
CA SER A 30 -14.64 -0.68 23.70
C SER A 30 -14.64 -0.17 22.26
N ALA A 31 -14.85 -1.04 21.27
CA ALA A 31 -15.03 -0.69 19.86
C ALA A 31 -15.80 -1.79 19.11
N VAL A 32 -16.53 -1.41 18.07
CA VAL A 32 -17.09 -2.33 17.08
C VAL A 32 -16.74 -1.81 15.68
N GLU A 33 -15.91 -2.57 14.95
CA GLU A 33 -15.40 -2.21 13.62
C GLU A 33 -15.95 -3.14 12.54
N LEU A 34 -16.37 -2.59 11.41
CA LEU A 34 -16.93 -3.35 10.28
C LEU A 34 -15.95 -3.48 9.12
N PHE A 35 -15.90 -4.68 8.54
CA PHE A 35 -15.24 -4.98 7.26
C PHE A 35 -16.22 -5.70 6.35
N ASP A 36 -16.36 -5.22 5.13
CA ASP A 36 -17.15 -5.91 4.12
C ASP A 36 -16.35 -6.92 3.31
N LYS A 37 -17.07 -7.66 2.47
CA LYS A 37 -16.52 -8.61 1.51
C LYS A 37 -15.47 -8.02 0.60
N MET A 38 -15.69 -6.80 0.09
CA MET A 38 -14.79 -6.19 -0.87
C MET A 38 -13.41 -5.92 -0.25
N LEU A 39 -13.38 -5.40 0.98
CA LEU A 39 -12.15 -5.20 1.72
C LEU A 39 -11.45 -6.54 2.01
N MET A 40 -12.18 -7.56 2.46
CA MET A 40 -11.61 -8.89 2.70
C MET A 40 -11.02 -9.52 1.42
N ASP A 41 -11.74 -9.45 0.31
CA ASP A 41 -11.29 -10.02 -0.98
C ASP A 41 -10.06 -9.29 -1.53
N ARG A 42 -9.98 -7.97 -1.37
CA ARG A 42 -8.78 -7.19 -1.73
C ARG A 42 -7.61 -7.50 -0.81
N THR A 43 -7.86 -7.68 0.48
CA THR A 43 -6.84 -8.10 1.47
C THR A 43 -6.21 -9.45 1.08
N ARG A 44 -7.02 -10.43 0.65
CA ARG A 44 -6.55 -11.76 0.21
C ARG A 44 -5.62 -11.72 -1.01
N ARG A 45 -5.71 -10.69 -1.84
CA ARG A 45 -4.86 -10.52 -3.03
C ARG A 45 -3.47 -9.96 -2.72
N MET A 46 -3.26 -9.43 -1.51
CA MET A 46 -2.01 -8.78 -1.12
C MET A 46 -1.17 -9.70 -0.22
N PRO A 47 0.00 -10.19 -0.66
CA PRO A 47 0.74 -11.24 0.05
C PRO A 47 1.01 -10.94 1.54
N ASP A 48 1.37 -9.70 1.87
CA ASP A 48 1.70 -9.32 3.25
C ASP A 48 0.48 -9.13 4.16
N TYR A 49 -0.69 -8.91 3.58
CA TYR A 49 -1.95 -8.76 4.32
C TYR A 49 -2.77 -10.05 4.33
N ALA A 50 -2.68 -10.86 3.27
CA ALA A 50 -3.39 -12.14 3.15
C ALA A 50 -3.06 -13.09 4.32
N LYS A 51 -1.77 -13.13 4.71
CA LYS A 51 -1.31 -13.93 5.87
C LYS A 51 -1.85 -13.44 7.22
N LYS A 52 -2.35 -12.19 7.29
CA LYS A 52 -2.90 -11.56 8.49
C LYS A 52 -4.41 -11.76 8.63
N LEU A 53 -5.09 -12.19 7.57
CA LEU A 53 -6.53 -12.39 7.53
C LEU A 53 -6.96 -13.79 8.05
N HIS A 54 -6.13 -14.41 8.90
CA HIS A 54 -6.36 -15.77 9.43
C HIS A 54 -7.59 -15.87 10.33
N PHE A 55 -8.10 -14.74 10.82
CA PHE A 55 -9.29 -14.65 11.66
C PHE A 55 -10.61 -14.66 10.89
N VAL A 56 -10.55 -14.69 9.55
CA VAL A 56 -11.75 -14.83 8.70
C VAL A 56 -11.96 -16.29 8.34
N GLU A 57 -13.04 -16.88 8.85
CA GLU A 57 -13.47 -18.24 8.52
C GLU A 57 -14.51 -18.24 7.38
N GLY A 58 -14.33 -19.13 6.40
CA GLY A 58 -15.23 -19.23 5.25
C GLY A 58 -15.15 -18.03 4.29
N ASP A 59 -16.30 -17.68 3.69
CA ASP A 59 -16.43 -16.52 2.79
C ASP A 59 -17.61 -15.62 3.21
N PRO A 60 -17.53 -14.95 4.38
CA PRO A 60 -18.58 -14.08 4.87
C PRO A 60 -18.75 -12.84 3.97
N ALA A 61 -19.95 -12.26 3.98
CA ALA A 61 -20.21 -10.98 3.31
C ALA A 61 -19.74 -9.78 4.15
N ALA A 62 -19.65 -9.95 5.47
CA ALA A 62 -19.13 -8.95 6.40
C ALA A 62 -18.60 -9.60 7.68
N VAL A 63 -17.67 -8.92 8.35
CA VAL A 63 -17.28 -9.25 9.72
C VAL A 63 -17.34 -8.02 10.62
N LEU A 64 -17.78 -8.22 11.85
CA LEU A 64 -17.63 -7.22 12.92
C LEU A 64 -16.53 -7.66 13.88
N ALA A 65 -15.62 -6.76 14.19
CA ALA A 65 -14.64 -6.94 15.26
C ALA A 65 -15.08 -6.17 16.49
N VAL A 66 -15.39 -6.92 17.55
CA VAL A 66 -15.83 -6.39 18.84
C VAL A 66 -14.65 -6.44 19.81
N GLU A 67 -14.17 -5.27 20.23
CA GLU A 67 -13.05 -5.12 21.16
C GLU A 67 -13.55 -4.96 22.59
N TYR A 68 -12.90 -5.64 23.54
CA TYR A 68 -13.09 -5.42 24.97
C TYR A 68 -11.77 -5.10 25.66
N TYR A 69 -11.85 -4.17 26.60
CA TYR A 69 -10.82 -3.90 27.60
C TYR A 69 -11.16 -4.53 28.94
N GLY A 70 -10.12 -4.95 29.68
CA GLY A 70 -10.24 -5.52 31.01
C GLY A 70 -8.92 -5.54 31.78
N ASP A 71 -8.99 -5.92 33.05
CA ASP A 71 -7.84 -6.01 33.96
C ASP A 71 -7.34 -7.45 34.15
N SER A 72 -8.06 -8.44 33.62
CA SER A 72 -7.63 -9.84 33.60
C SER A 72 -8.15 -10.59 32.36
N SER A 73 -7.49 -11.70 31.98
CA SER A 73 -8.00 -12.57 30.91
C SER A 73 -9.38 -13.14 31.26
N ALA A 74 -9.60 -13.57 32.50
CA ALA A 74 -10.86 -14.18 32.92
C ALA A 74 -12.06 -13.21 32.81
N GLU A 75 -11.83 -11.92 33.07
CA GLU A 75 -12.85 -10.89 32.82
C GLU A 75 -13.19 -10.78 31.32
N LEU A 76 -12.17 -10.75 30.46
CA LEU A 76 -12.35 -10.70 29.01
C LEU A 76 -13.01 -11.98 28.45
N ASP A 77 -12.69 -13.15 29.02
CA ASP A 77 -13.38 -14.41 28.75
C ASP A 77 -14.88 -14.28 29.05
N HIS A 78 -15.25 -13.72 30.20
CA HIS A 78 -16.66 -13.48 30.56
C HIS A 78 -17.35 -12.47 29.64
N LYS A 79 -16.68 -11.39 29.23
CA LYS A 79 -17.25 -10.40 28.29
C LYS A 79 -17.52 -11.01 26.91
N VAL A 80 -16.56 -11.77 26.38
CA VAL A 80 -16.75 -12.48 25.10
C VAL A 80 -17.84 -13.56 25.21
N GLU A 81 -18.00 -14.20 26.36
CA GLU A 81 -19.10 -15.16 26.56
C GLU A 81 -20.46 -14.46 26.69
N ALA A 82 -20.51 -13.25 27.27
CA ALA A 82 -21.71 -12.42 27.24
C ALA A 82 -22.08 -12.02 25.81
N LEU A 83 -21.10 -11.64 24.98
CA LEU A 83 -21.28 -11.41 23.55
C LEU A 83 -21.89 -12.62 22.85
N ARG A 84 -21.36 -13.83 23.08
CA ARG A 84 -21.92 -15.05 22.48
C ARG A 84 -23.37 -15.29 22.88
N ARG A 85 -23.72 -15.07 24.16
CA ARG A 85 -25.12 -15.19 24.62
C ARG A 85 -26.03 -14.16 23.94
N GLN A 86 -25.57 -12.92 23.78
CA GLN A 86 -26.31 -11.89 23.07
C GLN A 86 -26.55 -12.26 21.61
N LEU A 87 -25.49 -12.72 20.91
CA LEU A 87 -25.61 -13.17 19.52
C LEU A 87 -26.65 -14.29 19.36
N ILE A 88 -26.67 -15.26 20.28
CA ILE A 88 -27.68 -16.33 20.28
C ILE A 88 -29.09 -15.78 20.51
N ALA A 89 -29.26 -14.80 21.42
CA ALA A 89 -30.54 -14.16 21.67
C ALA A 89 -31.07 -13.41 20.44
N GLU A 90 -30.16 -12.80 19.66
CA GLU A 90 -30.44 -12.17 18.36
C GLU A 90 -30.52 -13.18 17.19
N ASN A 91 -30.58 -14.48 17.48
CA ASN A 91 -30.67 -15.56 16.49
C ASN A 91 -29.52 -15.57 15.46
N HIS A 92 -28.34 -15.08 15.85
CA HIS A 92 -27.12 -15.13 15.06
C HIS A 92 -26.33 -16.41 15.34
N HIS A 93 -26.09 -17.20 14.29
CA HIS A 93 -25.39 -18.51 14.35
C HIS A 93 -24.07 -18.54 13.58
N GLY A 94 -23.56 -17.36 13.18
CA GLY A 94 -22.29 -17.24 12.46
C GLY A 94 -21.07 -17.57 13.33
N ALA A 95 -19.92 -17.75 12.68
CA ALA A 95 -18.67 -18.03 13.37
C ALA A 95 -18.21 -16.82 14.22
N VAL A 96 -17.71 -17.11 15.43
CA VAL A 96 -17.13 -16.11 16.34
C VAL A 96 -15.69 -16.51 16.69
N VAL A 97 -14.73 -15.89 16.00
CA VAL A 97 -13.29 -16.15 16.20
C VAL A 97 -12.75 -15.19 17.26
N THR A 98 -12.09 -15.69 18.29
CA THR A 98 -11.52 -14.84 19.36
C THR A 98 -10.01 -14.70 19.22
N LEU A 99 -9.53 -13.47 19.13
CA LEU A 99 -8.10 -13.13 19.10
C LEU A 99 -7.64 -12.74 20.49
N VAL A 100 -6.89 -13.64 21.12
CA VAL A 100 -6.43 -13.50 22.51
C VAL A 100 -5.02 -12.91 22.59
N ASP A 101 -4.11 -13.36 21.73
CA ASP A 101 -2.73 -12.89 21.76
C ASP A 101 -2.53 -11.57 21.00
N ALA A 102 -1.47 -10.85 21.37
CA ALA A 102 -1.15 -9.55 20.79
C ALA A 102 -0.80 -9.61 19.30
N ALA A 103 -0.33 -10.76 18.79
CA ALA A 103 0.04 -10.89 17.38
C ALA A 103 -1.22 -10.97 16.50
N GLY A 104 -2.20 -11.80 16.87
CA GLY A 104 -3.49 -11.89 16.19
C GLY A 104 -4.26 -10.57 16.23
N GLN A 105 -4.33 -9.92 17.40
CA GLN A 105 -4.95 -8.60 17.53
C GLN A 105 -4.21 -7.53 16.68
N GLY A 106 -2.87 -7.58 16.68
CA GLY A 106 -2.04 -6.69 15.86
C GLY A 106 -2.24 -6.90 14.36
N ASP A 107 -2.45 -8.13 13.91
CA ASP A 107 -2.76 -8.47 12.53
C ASP A 107 -4.09 -7.86 12.08
N PHE A 108 -5.13 -8.00 12.89
CA PHE A 108 -6.43 -7.35 12.65
C PHE A 108 -6.28 -5.82 12.51
N TRP A 109 -5.64 -5.17 13.48
CA TRP A 109 -5.47 -3.72 13.47
C TRP A 109 -4.58 -3.23 12.31
N THR A 110 -3.63 -4.06 11.87
CA THR A 110 -2.83 -3.78 10.68
C THR A 110 -3.71 -3.74 9.42
N ILE A 111 -4.64 -4.69 9.27
CA ILE A 111 -5.58 -4.69 8.14
C ILE A 111 -6.55 -3.51 8.25
N ARG A 112 -7.11 -3.24 9.45
CA ARG A 112 -8.03 -2.10 9.68
C ARG A 112 -7.45 -0.78 9.22
N LYS A 113 -6.19 -0.51 9.60
CA LYS A 113 -5.47 0.73 9.27
C LYS A 113 -5.14 0.80 7.78
N ALA A 114 -4.84 -0.33 7.14
CA ALA A 114 -4.55 -0.41 5.71
C ALA A 114 -5.81 -0.41 4.83
N GLY A 115 -7.02 -0.52 5.42
CA GLY A 115 -8.26 -0.81 4.71
C GLY A 115 -8.52 0.11 3.52
N LEU A 116 -8.38 1.43 3.71
CA LEU A 116 -8.46 2.42 2.65
C LEU A 116 -7.53 2.09 1.48
N GLY A 117 -6.25 1.90 1.75
CA GLY A 117 -5.28 1.66 0.70
C GLY A 117 -5.49 0.33 -0.02
N LEU A 118 -6.03 -0.68 0.69
CA LEU A 118 -6.46 -1.96 0.13
C LEU A 118 -7.67 -1.78 -0.78
N LEU A 119 -8.65 -0.94 -0.41
CA LEU A 119 -9.80 -0.62 -1.26
C LEU A 119 -9.39 0.10 -2.55
N ALA A 120 -8.38 0.96 -2.49
CA ALA A 120 -7.87 1.67 -3.66
C ALA A 120 -6.96 0.82 -4.58
N SER A 121 -6.73 -0.45 -4.24
CA SER A 121 -5.72 -1.31 -4.87
C SER A 121 -6.16 -2.00 -6.17
N ASP A 122 -7.41 -1.81 -6.60
CA ASP A 122 -7.87 -2.39 -7.87
C ASP A 122 -7.23 -1.68 -9.06
N ARG A 123 -6.85 -2.47 -10.08
CA ARG A 123 -6.27 -1.96 -11.32
C ARG A 123 -7.35 -1.44 -12.26
N GLY A 124 -7.00 -0.43 -13.05
CA GLY A 124 -7.92 0.24 -13.98
C GLY A 124 -8.59 1.47 -13.39
N ASP A 125 -9.46 2.09 -14.18
CA ASP A 125 -10.02 3.42 -13.90
C ASP A 125 -11.25 3.41 -12.98
N LEU A 126 -11.87 2.26 -12.78
CA LEU A 126 -12.98 2.11 -11.82
C LEU A 126 -12.40 2.01 -10.41
N LYS A 127 -12.51 3.08 -9.63
CA LYS A 127 -11.89 3.19 -8.29
C LYS A 127 -12.93 3.35 -7.19
N ALA A 128 -12.61 2.89 -5.99
CA ALA A 128 -13.40 3.14 -4.78
C ALA A 128 -13.19 4.58 -4.28
N ILE A 129 -14.05 5.50 -4.74
CA ILE A 129 -13.92 6.94 -4.51
C ILE A 129 -14.49 7.34 -3.15
N GLU A 130 -13.81 8.30 -2.51
CA GLU A 130 -14.23 8.98 -1.29
C GLU A 130 -15.47 9.86 -1.52
N ILE A 131 -16.69 9.29 -1.52
CA ILE A 131 -17.92 10.09 -1.64
C ILE A 131 -18.58 10.26 -0.27
N ILE A 132 -18.91 9.14 0.37
CA ILE A 132 -19.60 9.09 1.66
C ILE A 132 -18.58 8.63 2.70
N GLU A 133 -17.61 9.50 2.96
CA GLU A 133 -16.54 9.19 3.90
C GLU A 133 -16.88 9.75 5.28
N ASP A 134 -17.06 8.92 6.30
CA ASP A 134 -17.30 9.39 7.67
C ASP A 134 -18.70 10.02 7.89
N ALA A 135 -19.73 9.47 7.25
CA ALA A 135 -21.11 9.84 7.57
C ALA A 135 -21.54 9.17 8.88
N ALA A 136 -22.17 9.93 9.79
CA ALA A 136 -22.61 9.41 11.08
C ALA A 136 -24.12 9.53 11.27
N VAL A 137 -24.76 8.44 11.72
CA VAL A 137 -26.19 8.34 12.05
C VAL A 137 -26.37 7.64 13.40
N PRO A 138 -27.52 7.78 14.09
CA PRO A 138 -27.81 6.99 15.29
C PRO A 138 -27.63 5.49 15.03
N VAL A 139 -27.05 4.78 15.99
CA VAL A 139 -26.60 3.39 15.82
C VAL A 139 -27.77 2.46 15.47
N GLU A 140 -28.95 2.74 16.02
CA GLU A 140 -30.20 2.01 15.79
C GLU A 140 -30.73 2.17 14.36
N ARG A 141 -30.17 3.11 13.60
CA ARG A 141 -30.56 3.44 12.23
C ARG A 141 -29.51 3.05 11.19
N LEU A 142 -28.36 2.50 11.62
CA LEU A 142 -27.24 2.13 10.74
C LEU A 142 -27.67 1.26 9.56
N ALA A 143 -28.38 0.16 9.85
CA ALA A 143 -28.82 -0.79 8.82
C ALA A 143 -29.74 -0.14 7.79
N ALA A 144 -30.76 0.60 8.25
CA ALA A 144 -31.71 1.29 7.39
C ALA A 144 -31.03 2.40 6.54
N TYR A 145 -30.07 3.12 7.12
CA TYR A 145 -29.30 4.11 6.38
C TYR A 145 -28.44 3.46 5.28
N ILE A 146 -27.72 2.38 5.60
CA ILE A 146 -26.91 1.67 4.60
C ILE A 146 -27.78 1.01 3.53
N GLU A 147 -28.96 0.49 3.87
CA GLU A 147 -29.91 -0.01 2.87
C GLU A 147 -30.32 1.10 1.88
N GLN A 148 -30.62 2.32 2.37
CA GLN A 148 -30.92 3.46 1.50
C GLN A 148 -29.71 3.84 0.63
N VAL A 149 -28.50 3.90 1.20
CA VAL A 149 -27.27 4.21 0.46
C VAL A 149 -26.97 3.13 -0.60
N MET A 150 -27.17 1.85 -0.28
CA MET A 150 -27.08 0.75 -1.24
C MET A 150 -28.01 0.99 -2.43
N GLY A 151 -29.26 1.38 -2.17
CA GLY A 151 -30.24 1.72 -3.20
C GLY A 151 -29.80 2.90 -4.08
N ILE A 152 -29.23 3.95 -3.49
CA ILE A 152 -28.70 5.12 -4.21
C ILE A 152 -27.57 4.70 -5.17
N VAL A 153 -26.58 3.97 -4.65
CA VAL A 153 -25.41 3.55 -5.42
C VAL A 153 -25.79 2.57 -6.53
N GLN A 154 -26.67 1.60 -6.23
CA GLN A 154 -27.19 0.66 -7.22
C GLN A 154 -28.04 1.35 -8.29
N GLY A 155 -28.83 2.36 -7.91
CA GLY A 155 -29.67 3.13 -8.83
C GLY A 155 -28.89 3.88 -9.90
N VAL A 156 -27.62 4.22 -9.63
CA VAL A 156 -26.71 4.80 -10.62
C VAL A 156 -25.81 3.76 -11.31
N GLY A 157 -26.03 2.47 -11.07
CA GLY A 157 -25.28 1.37 -11.68
C GLY A 157 -23.86 1.19 -11.14
N ALA A 158 -23.57 1.67 -9.93
CA ALA A 158 -22.26 1.51 -9.28
C ALA A 158 -22.28 0.37 -8.25
N GLY A 159 -21.09 -0.18 -7.96
CA GLY A 159 -20.85 -0.99 -6.77
C GLY A 159 -20.31 -0.13 -5.63
N MET A 160 -20.18 -0.67 -4.42
CA MET A 160 -19.53 0.04 -3.31
C MET A 160 -18.85 -0.92 -2.34
N SER A 161 -17.97 -0.35 -1.52
CA SER A 161 -17.49 -0.97 -0.30
C SER A 161 -17.96 -0.19 0.92
N VAL A 162 -18.15 -0.89 2.04
CA VAL A 162 -18.45 -0.32 3.35
C VAL A 162 -17.44 -0.80 4.37
N TYR A 163 -16.90 0.15 5.13
CA TYR A 163 -16.18 -0.11 6.37
C TYR A 163 -16.59 0.96 7.38
N ALA A 164 -16.60 0.65 8.68
CA ALA A 164 -17.24 1.53 9.64
C ALA A 164 -16.66 1.42 11.05
N HIS A 165 -16.69 2.55 11.74
CA HIS A 165 -16.69 2.63 13.20
C HIS A 165 -18.14 2.37 13.67
N ALA A 166 -18.59 1.13 13.54
CA ALA A 166 -19.99 0.75 13.73
C ALA A 166 -20.52 1.12 15.12
N SER A 167 -19.71 0.99 16.17
CA SER A 167 -20.08 1.40 17.53
C SER A 167 -20.34 2.90 17.69
N ALA A 168 -19.77 3.73 16.82
CA ALA A 168 -19.94 5.18 16.83
C ALA A 168 -21.04 5.67 15.86
N GLY A 169 -21.72 4.77 15.16
CA GLY A 169 -22.66 5.15 14.11
C GLY A 169 -22.00 5.76 12.87
N CYS A 170 -20.67 5.73 12.79
CA CYS A 170 -19.88 6.37 11.72
C CYS A 170 -19.45 5.35 10.66
N LEU A 171 -19.74 5.67 9.40
CA LEU A 171 -19.61 4.80 8.24
C LEU A 171 -18.76 5.45 7.16
N HIS A 172 -17.97 4.63 6.48
CA HIS A 172 -17.24 5.01 5.29
C HIS A 172 -17.72 4.12 4.14
N VAL A 173 -18.45 4.73 3.20
CA VAL A 173 -18.98 4.07 2.01
C VAL A 173 -18.27 4.62 0.78
N ARG A 174 -17.69 3.72 0.01
CA ARG A 174 -16.86 4.05 -1.16
C ARG A 174 -17.43 3.44 -2.43
N PRO A 175 -18.22 4.21 -3.19
CA PRO A 175 -18.71 3.80 -4.49
C PRO A 175 -17.58 3.59 -5.50
N LEU A 176 -17.77 2.62 -6.38
CA LEU A 176 -16.88 2.34 -7.50
C LEU A 176 -17.26 3.25 -8.67
N VAL A 177 -16.46 4.27 -8.91
CA VAL A 177 -16.73 5.30 -9.93
C VAL A 177 -15.47 5.58 -10.75
N ASN A 178 -15.64 5.82 -12.05
CA ASN A 178 -14.57 6.26 -12.94
C ASN A 178 -14.67 7.77 -13.20
N LEU A 179 -13.95 8.57 -12.40
CA LEU A 179 -13.93 10.03 -12.50
C LEU A 179 -13.32 10.56 -13.82
N LYS A 180 -12.58 9.73 -14.58
CA LYS A 180 -12.03 10.12 -15.90
C LYS A 180 -13.10 10.19 -16.99
N THR A 181 -14.36 9.95 -16.67
CA THR A 181 -15.46 9.94 -17.64
C THR A 181 -16.57 10.88 -17.21
N GLU A 182 -17.22 11.50 -18.19
CA GLU A 182 -18.43 12.31 -17.98
C GLU A 182 -19.53 11.54 -17.24
N HIS A 183 -19.67 10.24 -17.53
CA HIS A 183 -20.64 9.39 -16.85
C HIS A 183 -20.29 9.21 -15.37
N GLY A 184 -19.03 8.91 -15.06
CA GLY A 184 -18.60 8.76 -13.67
C GLY A 184 -18.66 10.06 -12.88
N MET A 185 -18.39 11.21 -13.50
CA MET A 185 -18.62 12.52 -12.86
C MET A 185 -20.09 12.74 -12.50
N ARG A 186 -21.03 12.35 -13.38
CA ARG A 186 -22.46 12.39 -13.06
C ARG A 186 -22.84 11.43 -11.93
N GLN A 187 -22.29 10.21 -11.92
CA GLN A 187 -22.48 9.26 -10.82
C GLN A 187 -21.96 9.86 -9.49
N TYR A 188 -20.76 10.42 -9.50
CA TYR A 188 -20.13 11.06 -8.34
C TYR A 188 -21.01 12.16 -7.74
N ARG A 189 -21.49 13.09 -8.58
CA ARG A 189 -22.40 14.16 -8.17
C ARG A 189 -23.72 13.62 -7.63
N GLN A 190 -24.36 12.72 -8.36
CA GLN A 190 -25.68 12.20 -8.01
C GLN A 190 -25.65 11.41 -6.69
N ILE A 191 -24.63 10.58 -6.47
CA ILE A 191 -24.48 9.84 -5.21
C ILE A 191 -24.29 10.82 -4.05
N ALA A 192 -23.44 11.83 -4.20
CA ALA A 192 -23.16 12.77 -3.13
C ALA A 192 -24.40 13.56 -2.69
N GLU A 193 -25.15 14.12 -3.65
CA GLU A 193 -26.38 14.85 -3.35
C GLU A 193 -27.40 13.96 -2.64
N GLN A 194 -27.63 12.75 -3.16
CA GLN A 194 -28.59 11.82 -2.55
C GLN A 194 -28.13 11.30 -1.19
N ALA A 195 -26.82 11.13 -0.97
CA ALA A 195 -26.27 10.71 0.31
C ALA A 195 -26.41 11.81 1.38
N VAL A 196 -26.26 13.09 1.01
CA VAL A 196 -26.54 14.24 1.90
C VAL A 196 -28.00 14.22 2.34
N GLU A 197 -28.94 14.09 1.39
CA GLU A 197 -30.37 14.02 1.74
C GLU A 197 -30.70 12.78 2.60
N ALA A 198 -30.06 11.65 2.31
CA ALA A 198 -30.21 10.44 3.11
C ALA A 198 -29.72 10.66 4.54
N VAL A 199 -28.51 11.18 4.76
CA VAL A 199 -27.99 11.32 6.12
C VAL A 199 -28.83 12.30 6.95
N LEU A 200 -29.33 13.38 6.33
CA LEU A 200 -30.23 14.33 6.97
C LEU A 200 -31.58 13.69 7.36
N SER A 201 -32.14 12.81 6.51
CA SER A 201 -33.40 12.10 6.83
C SER A 201 -33.29 11.15 8.02
N PHE A 202 -32.07 10.73 8.35
CA PHE A 202 -31.73 9.92 9.52
C PHE A 202 -31.24 10.74 10.72
N ASN A 203 -31.38 12.07 10.70
CA ASN A 203 -30.87 12.98 11.73
C ASN A 203 -29.35 12.81 11.97
N GLY A 204 -28.60 12.51 10.91
CA GLY A 204 -27.16 12.33 10.94
C GLY A 204 -26.38 13.56 10.47
N THR A 205 -25.07 13.36 10.29
CA THR A 205 -24.11 14.34 9.77
C THR A 205 -23.26 13.70 8.66
N THR A 206 -22.84 14.50 7.67
CA THR A 206 -21.97 14.05 6.58
C THR A 206 -20.51 13.86 6.99
N SER A 207 -20.14 14.33 8.19
CA SER A 207 -18.85 14.07 8.82
C SER A 207 -19.00 13.91 10.34
N GLY A 208 -18.43 12.83 10.89
CA GLY A 208 -18.28 12.59 12.33
C GLY A 208 -16.89 12.96 12.87
N GLU A 209 -15.81 12.69 12.13
CA GLU A 209 -14.41 12.91 12.54
C GLU A 209 -13.54 13.68 11.53
N HIS A 210 -13.82 13.58 10.23
CA HIS A 210 -12.95 14.07 9.14
C HIS A 210 -13.14 15.53 8.74
N SER A 211 -14.15 16.20 9.32
CA SER A 211 -14.65 17.50 8.86
C SER A 211 -15.16 17.46 7.40
N GLU A 212 -15.74 18.57 6.96
CA GLU A 212 -16.39 18.68 5.65
C GLU A 212 -15.38 18.90 4.51
N GLY A 213 -14.46 19.84 4.71
CA GLY A 213 -13.40 20.17 3.75
C GLY A 213 -13.92 20.44 2.33
N ILE A 214 -13.02 20.34 1.35
CA ILE A 214 -13.39 20.61 -0.05
C ILE A 214 -14.33 19.54 -0.64
N LEU A 215 -14.32 18.33 -0.06
CA LEU A 215 -15.06 17.19 -0.59
C LEU A 215 -16.57 17.37 -0.43
N ARG A 216 -17.00 17.95 0.69
CA ARG A 216 -18.42 18.06 1.07
C ARG A 216 -18.86 19.46 1.46
N GLY A 217 -17.92 20.39 1.64
CA GLY A 217 -18.20 21.72 2.15
C GLY A 217 -19.22 22.51 1.32
N GLU A 218 -19.44 22.15 0.06
CA GLU A 218 -20.53 22.68 -0.77
C GLU A 218 -21.92 22.48 -0.11
N PHE A 219 -22.12 21.38 0.61
CA PHE A 219 -23.41 21.00 1.19
C PHE A 219 -23.61 21.51 2.62
N ASN A 220 -22.63 22.20 3.21
CA ASN A 220 -22.66 22.61 4.62
C ASN A 220 -23.88 23.45 4.99
N GLU A 221 -24.39 24.29 4.09
CA GLU A 221 -25.59 25.09 4.36
C GLU A 221 -26.86 24.25 4.48
N ARG A 222 -26.92 23.06 3.85
CA ARG A 222 -28.02 22.10 4.04
C ARG A 222 -27.96 21.44 5.42
N LEU A 223 -26.77 21.24 5.97
CA LEU A 223 -26.56 20.64 7.28
C LEU A 223 -26.77 21.65 8.42
N PHE A 224 -26.07 22.78 8.36
CA PHE A 224 -26.02 23.74 9.47
C PHE A 224 -27.05 24.86 9.33
N GLY A 225 -27.67 25.01 8.15
CA GLY A 225 -28.56 26.11 7.84
C GLY A 225 -27.83 27.45 7.62
N PRO A 226 -28.54 28.45 7.10
CA PRO A 226 -27.94 29.73 6.71
C PRO A 226 -27.40 30.53 7.90
N GLU A 227 -28.01 30.43 9.08
CA GLU A 227 -27.60 31.18 10.27
C GLU A 227 -26.21 30.75 10.78
N LEU A 228 -26.01 29.44 10.98
CA LEU A 228 -24.71 28.92 11.41
C LEU A 228 -23.65 29.09 10.33
N MET A 229 -24.00 28.92 9.05
CA MET A 229 -23.07 29.19 7.95
C MET A 229 -22.68 30.67 7.87
N HIS A 230 -23.56 31.60 8.22
CA HIS A 230 -23.19 33.01 8.35
C HIS A 230 -22.18 33.21 9.49
N ALA A 231 -22.45 32.66 10.67
CA ALA A 231 -21.54 32.74 11.80
C ALA A 231 -20.15 32.14 11.49
N PHE A 232 -20.08 31.02 10.75
CA PHE A 232 -18.81 30.44 10.31
C PHE A 232 -18.02 31.39 9.40
N ARG A 233 -18.71 32.10 8.48
CA ARG A 233 -18.08 33.11 7.62
C ARG A 233 -17.58 34.30 8.45
N GLU A 234 -18.35 34.78 9.42
CA GLU A 234 -17.91 35.87 10.30
C GLU A 234 -16.66 35.50 11.09
N VAL A 235 -16.61 34.30 11.68
CA VAL A 235 -15.43 33.79 12.39
C VAL A 235 -14.24 33.69 11.44
N LYS A 236 -14.43 33.13 10.24
CA LYS A 236 -13.37 33.03 9.22
C LYS A 236 -12.80 34.41 8.87
N HIS A 237 -13.64 35.41 8.62
CA HIS A 237 -13.21 36.76 8.26
C HIS A 237 -12.58 37.52 9.43
N LEU A 238 -13.01 37.27 10.67
CA LEU A 238 -12.43 37.90 11.85
C LEU A 238 -10.96 37.48 12.07
N PHE A 239 -10.67 36.19 11.88
CA PHE A 239 -9.32 35.65 12.10
C PHE A 239 -8.45 35.60 10.84
N ASP A 240 -9.04 35.64 9.65
CA ASP A 240 -8.35 35.61 8.37
C ASP A 240 -8.98 36.59 7.35
N PRO A 241 -8.85 37.92 7.59
CA PRO A 241 -9.49 38.95 6.78
C PRO A 241 -8.99 39.00 5.33
N HIS A 242 -7.82 38.41 5.05
CA HIS A 242 -7.22 38.34 3.72
C HIS A 242 -7.37 36.96 3.07
N ASN A 243 -8.09 36.02 3.71
CA ASN A 243 -8.38 34.67 3.22
C ASN A 243 -7.12 33.87 2.81
N GLN A 244 -6.05 33.94 3.61
CA GLN A 244 -4.79 33.24 3.36
C GLN A 244 -4.75 31.82 3.96
N MET A 245 -5.52 31.55 5.01
CA MET A 245 -5.50 30.31 5.76
C MET A 245 -6.48 29.28 5.18
N ASN A 246 -6.02 28.44 4.25
CA ASN A 246 -6.80 27.34 3.67
C ASN A 246 -8.17 27.79 3.10
N PRO A 247 -8.18 28.66 2.09
CA PRO A 247 -9.39 29.30 1.57
C PRO A 247 -10.37 28.28 0.96
N ASN A 248 -11.67 28.59 1.04
CA ASN A 248 -12.74 27.88 0.34
C ASN A 248 -12.77 26.36 0.65
N ARG A 249 -12.81 26.01 1.95
CA ARG A 249 -12.86 24.61 2.42
C ARG A 249 -14.07 24.30 3.28
N ILE A 250 -14.39 25.16 4.24
CA ILE A 250 -15.54 24.96 5.13
C ILE A 250 -16.65 25.96 4.78
N VAL A 251 -16.26 27.20 4.55
CA VAL A 251 -17.11 28.27 4.04
C VAL A 251 -16.75 28.57 2.59
N ASP A 252 -17.75 28.97 1.82
CA ASP A 252 -17.63 29.37 0.42
C ASP A 252 -16.87 28.31 -0.42
N THR A 253 -17.15 27.05 -0.12
CA THR A 253 -16.54 25.89 -0.77
C THR A 253 -17.02 25.81 -2.22
N PRO A 254 -16.12 25.60 -3.19
CA PRO A 254 -16.51 25.40 -4.58
C PRO A 254 -17.33 24.12 -4.76
N LYS A 255 -17.90 23.93 -5.95
CA LYS A 255 -18.63 22.72 -6.26
C LYS A 255 -17.72 21.49 -6.17
N MET A 256 -18.21 20.42 -5.56
CA MET A 256 -17.42 19.20 -5.35
C MET A 256 -16.97 18.54 -6.67
N ASP A 257 -17.72 18.77 -7.74
CA ASP A 257 -17.51 18.24 -9.08
C ASP A 257 -16.82 19.24 -10.02
N ASP A 258 -16.29 20.34 -9.47
CA ASP A 258 -15.33 21.19 -10.18
C ASP A 258 -14.06 20.37 -10.46
N GLU A 259 -13.86 20.04 -11.73
CA GLU A 259 -12.75 19.22 -12.19
C GLU A 259 -11.37 19.78 -11.79
N SER A 260 -11.23 21.10 -11.65
CA SER A 260 -9.97 21.74 -11.24
C SER A 260 -9.51 21.34 -9.82
N LEU A 261 -10.41 20.78 -9.02
CA LEU A 261 -10.15 20.30 -7.66
C LEU A 261 -9.81 18.81 -7.62
N LEU A 262 -10.10 18.09 -8.71
CA LEU A 262 -9.93 16.66 -8.78
C LEU A 262 -8.52 16.31 -9.29
N ARG A 263 -7.99 15.19 -8.80
CA ARG A 263 -6.75 14.63 -9.34
C ARG A 263 -6.94 14.14 -10.79
N TYR A 264 -8.12 13.63 -11.08
CA TYR A 264 -8.53 13.09 -12.37
C TYR A 264 -9.95 13.56 -12.66
N GLY A 265 -10.21 13.96 -13.89
CA GLY A 265 -11.54 14.28 -14.39
C GLY A 265 -11.67 13.93 -15.87
N PRO A 266 -12.78 14.25 -16.54
CA PRO A 266 -13.01 13.93 -17.95
C PRO A 266 -11.95 14.51 -18.91
N SER A 267 -11.31 15.63 -18.55
CA SER A 267 -10.22 16.24 -19.31
C SER A 267 -8.84 15.65 -19.00
N PHE A 268 -8.74 14.73 -18.02
CA PHE A 268 -7.49 14.10 -17.65
C PHE A 268 -6.92 13.28 -18.84
N GLY A 269 -5.65 13.56 -19.16
CA GLY A 269 -4.93 12.86 -20.20
C GLY A 269 -3.43 12.79 -19.91
N VAL A 270 -2.80 11.74 -20.44
CA VAL A 270 -1.37 11.47 -20.32
C VAL A 270 -0.71 11.44 -21.71
N PRO A 271 -0.71 12.56 -22.45
CA PRO A 271 -0.26 12.58 -23.85
C PRO A 271 1.21 12.20 -24.04
N LEU A 272 2.01 12.25 -22.97
CA LEU A 272 3.44 11.91 -22.98
C LEU A 272 3.74 10.59 -22.25
N GLU A 273 2.75 9.70 -22.12
CA GLU A 273 2.97 8.33 -21.64
C GLU A 273 3.90 7.53 -22.58
N ILE A 274 4.62 6.56 -22.01
CA ILE A 274 5.41 5.59 -22.77
C ILE A 274 4.47 4.56 -23.42
N VAL A 275 4.44 4.52 -24.75
CA VAL A 275 3.66 3.53 -25.51
C VAL A 275 4.50 2.27 -25.79
N GLU A 276 5.73 2.45 -26.25
CA GLU A 276 6.65 1.34 -26.54
C GLU A 276 7.40 0.93 -25.27
N THR A 277 6.94 -0.15 -24.64
CA THR A 277 7.43 -0.58 -23.33
C THR A 277 8.31 -1.82 -23.43
N ARG A 278 9.29 -1.94 -22.52
CA ARG A 278 10.14 -3.14 -22.39
C ARG A 278 9.47 -4.21 -21.52
N PHE A 279 8.63 -3.79 -20.59
CA PHE A 279 7.83 -4.66 -19.74
C PHE A 279 6.38 -4.73 -20.20
N ASP A 280 5.70 -5.85 -19.93
CA ASP A 280 4.25 -5.97 -20.17
C ASP A 280 3.40 -5.25 -19.10
N TRP A 281 2.81 -4.12 -19.46
CA TRP A 281 1.95 -3.31 -18.59
C TRP A 281 0.45 -3.53 -18.82
N SER A 282 0.06 -4.53 -19.61
CA SER A 282 -1.35 -4.79 -19.93
C SER A 282 -2.22 -4.98 -18.69
N ALA A 283 -1.72 -5.71 -17.70
CA ALA A 283 -2.41 -5.94 -16.43
C ALA A 283 -2.68 -4.64 -15.64
N ASP A 284 -1.81 -3.63 -15.81
CA ASP A 284 -1.89 -2.34 -15.13
C ASP A 284 -2.58 -1.26 -15.97
N PHE A 285 -3.12 -1.60 -17.16
CA PHE A 285 -3.72 -0.67 -18.12
C PHE A 285 -2.74 0.40 -18.62
N GLY A 286 -1.47 0.00 -18.84
CA GLY A 286 -0.41 0.90 -19.27
C GLY A 286 0.49 1.36 -18.12
N VAL A 287 1.50 2.16 -18.44
CA VAL A 287 2.44 2.70 -17.46
C VAL A 287 1.75 3.76 -16.60
N ALA A 288 0.86 4.56 -17.17
CA ALA A 288 0.06 5.53 -16.45
C ALA A 288 -0.84 4.85 -15.42
N GLY A 289 -1.56 3.79 -15.80
CA GLY A 289 -2.36 3.01 -14.87
C GLY A 289 -1.52 2.40 -13.73
N ALA A 290 -0.30 1.95 -14.01
CA ALA A 290 0.64 1.49 -12.97
C ALA A 290 1.09 2.61 -12.01
N VAL A 291 1.36 3.81 -12.51
CA VAL A 291 1.70 4.99 -11.70
C VAL A 291 0.51 5.42 -10.84
N GLU A 292 -0.70 5.35 -11.39
CA GLU A 292 -1.96 5.74 -10.75
C GLU A 292 -2.43 4.78 -9.67
N MET A 293 -1.84 3.59 -9.55
CA MET A 293 -1.99 2.74 -8.36
C MET A 293 -1.64 3.50 -7.08
N CYS A 294 -0.79 4.53 -7.14
CA CYS A 294 -0.57 5.41 -6.01
C CYS A 294 -1.82 6.27 -5.72
N ASN A 295 -2.60 5.88 -4.71
CA ASN A 295 -3.76 6.63 -4.23
C ASN A 295 -3.41 7.92 -3.46
N GLY A 296 -2.16 8.08 -3.01
CA GLY A 296 -1.68 9.28 -2.32
C GLY A 296 -1.77 9.24 -0.78
N ALA A 297 -2.15 8.10 -0.19
CA ALA A 297 -2.29 7.92 1.26
C ALA A 297 -1.01 8.25 2.06
N GLY A 298 0.16 8.17 1.44
CA GLY A 298 1.42 8.57 2.07
C GLY A 298 2.02 7.51 3.00
N GLU A 299 1.58 6.24 2.91
CA GLU A 299 2.15 5.09 3.63
C GLU A 299 3.67 4.92 3.47
N CYS A 300 4.25 5.50 2.42
CA CYS A 300 5.69 5.51 2.19
C CYS A 300 6.46 6.53 3.05
N ARG A 301 5.76 7.38 3.81
CA ARG A 301 6.34 8.43 4.68
C ARG A 301 6.57 7.93 6.11
N LYS A 302 7.10 6.72 6.23
CA LYS A 302 7.43 6.10 7.52
C LYS A 302 8.85 6.50 7.90
N GLU A 303 9.12 6.56 9.20
CA GLU A 303 10.45 6.93 9.71
C GLU A 303 11.24 5.71 10.19
N ASN A 304 10.63 4.83 10.99
CA ASN A 304 11.37 3.83 11.78
C ASN A 304 10.87 2.39 11.65
N MET A 305 9.89 2.10 10.77
CA MET A 305 9.31 0.76 10.64
C MET A 305 9.06 0.38 9.19
N GLY A 306 9.26 -0.91 8.89
CA GLY A 306 9.17 -1.45 7.54
C GLY A 306 10.39 -1.12 6.68
N VAL A 307 10.34 -1.54 5.42
CA VAL A 307 11.36 -1.24 4.41
C VAL A 307 10.91 -0.09 3.51
N MET A 308 9.60 0.11 3.33
CA MET A 308 9.07 1.18 2.48
C MET A 308 8.98 2.52 3.24
N CYS A 309 9.64 3.61 2.84
CA CYS A 309 10.54 3.84 1.71
C CYS A 309 11.90 4.30 2.25
N PRO A 310 13.00 3.56 2.02
CA PRO A 310 14.24 3.76 2.78
C PRO A 310 14.93 5.08 2.41
N SER A 311 14.73 5.57 1.19
CA SER A 311 15.20 6.90 0.78
C SER A 311 14.46 8.00 1.53
N TYR A 312 13.13 7.89 1.70
CA TYR A 312 12.38 8.87 2.49
C TYR A 312 12.79 8.80 3.97
N MET A 313 12.94 7.60 4.54
CA MET A 313 13.41 7.43 5.92
C MET A 313 14.77 8.09 6.16
N ALA A 314 15.63 8.13 5.13
CA ALA A 314 16.94 8.75 5.22
C ALA A 314 16.91 10.27 5.00
N THR A 315 16.07 10.77 4.09
CA THR A 315 16.11 12.19 3.67
C THR A 315 14.99 13.05 4.27
N HIS A 316 13.88 12.42 4.70
CA HIS A 316 12.61 13.06 5.06
C HIS A 316 12.01 13.96 3.96
N ASP A 317 12.52 13.87 2.73
CA ASP A 317 12.04 14.64 1.59
C ASP A 317 10.94 13.85 0.85
N GLU A 318 9.76 14.47 0.70
CA GLU A 318 8.61 13.87 0.01
C GLU A 318 8.96 13.34 -1.39
N ARG A 319 9.88 14.00 -2.11
CA ARG A 319 10.33 13.59 -3.44
C ARG A 319 10.94 12.19 -3.45
N ASP A 320 11.56 11.79 -2.34
CA ASP A 320 12.19 10.49 -2.16
C ASP A 320 11.23 9.42 -1.64
N SER A 321 9.94 9.73 -1.54
CA SER A 321 8.90 8.77 -1.22
C SER A 321 8.32 8.13 -2.49
N THR A 322 7.69 6.96 -2.36
CA THR A 322 6.93 6.34 -3.47
C THR A 322 5.87 7.28 -4.02
N ARG A 323 5.17 8.01 -3.14
CA ARG A 323 4.13 8.98 -3.50
C ARG A 323 4.70 10.16 -4.28
N GLY A 324 5.81 10.73 -3.82
CA GLY A 324 6.51 11.82 -4.52
C GLY A 324 6.93 11.40 -5.93
N ARG A 325 7.49 10.21 -6.08
CA ARG A 325 7.86 9.62 -7.38
C ARG A 325 6.65 9.43 -8.29
N ALA A 326 5.57 8.85 -7.79
CA ALA A 326 4.34 8.67 -8.57
C ALA A 326 3.76 10.01 -9.02
N ASN A 327 3.78 11.04 -8.17
CA ASN A 327 3.33 12.39 -8.54
C ASN A 327 4.23 13.02 -9.61
N MET A 328 5.55 12.88 -9.50
CA MET A 328 6.50 13.38 -10.50
C MET A 328 6.30 12.69 -11.86
N LEU A 329 6.14 11.37 -11.86
CA LEU A 329 5.85 10.59 -13.07
C LEU A 329 4.52 11.00 -13.71
N ARG A 330 3.46 11.19 -12.90
CA ARG A 330 2.17 11.67 -13.40
C ARG A 330 2.30 13.06 -14.03
N ALA A 331 2.97 14.00 -13.36
CA ALA A 331 3.22 15.34 -13.89
C ALA A 331 3.98 15.30 -15.22
N ALA A 332 4.96 14.40 -15.35
CA ALA A 332 5.69 14.18 -16.59
C ALA A 332 4.80 13.66 -17.72
N MET A 333 3.99 12.63 -17.44
CA MET A 333 3.06 12.03 -18.42
C MET A 333 1.97 13.02 -18.88
N MET A 334 1.53 13.90 -17.98
CA MET A 334 0.56 14.98 -18.28
C MET A 334 1.18 16.15 -19.05
N GLY A 335 2.50 16.20 -19.23
CA GLY A 335 3.20 17.32 -19.88
C GLY A 335 3.34 18.58 -19.01
N LEU A 336 3.09 18.49 -17.70
CA LEU A 336 3.25 19.62 -16.78
C LEU A 336 4.71 20.03 -16.57
N LEU A 337 5.64 19.14 -16.93
CA LEU A 337 7.08 19.41 -16.88
C LEU A 337 7.61 19.97 -18.21
N GLY A 338 6.81 19.95 -19.29
CA GLY A 338 7.27 20.23 -20.65
C GLY A 338 7.14 19.01 -21.55
N LEU A 339 7.73 19.08 -22.74
CA LEU A 339 7.52 18.08 -23.80
C LEU A 339 8.40 16.82 -23.66
N ASP A 340 9.41 16.85 -22.79
CA ASP A 340 10.30 15.71 -22.59
C ASP A 340 9.60 14.57 -21.83
N GLY A 341 8.56 14.88 -21.05
CA GLY A 341 7.71 13.91 -20.36
C GLY A 341 8.51 12.82 -19.63
N MET A 342 8.31 11.56 -20.01
CA MET A 342 8.98 10.39 -19.41
C MET A 342 10.48 10.26 -19.75
N LYS A 343 11.10 11.30 -20.28
CA LYS A 343 12.54 11.43 -20.52
C LYS A 343 13.16 12.58 -19.75
N ASP A 344 12.37 13.33 -18.98
CA ASP A 344 12.83 14.53 -18.27
C ASP A 344 13.86 14.22 -17.17
N GLU A 345 14.93 15.02 -17.09
CA GLU A 345 16.01 14.86 -16.11
C GLU A 345 15.53 14.97 -14.66
N ARG A 346 14.52 15.80 -14.38
CA ARG A 346 13.94 15.94 -13.03
C ARG A 346 13.24 14.66 -12.57
N VAL A 347 12.64 13.92 -13.50
CA VAL A 347 12.03 12.61 -13.20
C VAL A 347 13.13 11.60 -12.87
N LYS A 348 14.22 11.61 -13.65
CA LYS A 348 15.41 10.78 -13.39
C LYS A 348 16.00 11.06 -12.00
N ASP A 349 16.11 12.33 -11.60
CA ASP A 349 16.64 12.71 -10.29
C ASP A 349 15.77 12.22 -9.13
N VAL A 350 14.45 12.36 -9.23
CA VAL A 350 13.49 11.86 -8.23
C VAL A 350 13.52 10.32 -8.12
N LEU A 351 13.81 9.63 -9.22
CA LEU A 351 13.96 8.18 -9.24
C LEU A 351 15.36 7.71 -8.83
N ASP A 352 16.38 8.57 -8.81
CA ASP A 352 17.77 8.17 -8.62
C ASP A 352 17.98 7.46 -7.27
N LEU A 353 17.46 8.06 -6.18
CA LEU A 353 17.53 7.50 -4.83
C LEU A 353 16.60 6.31 -4.57
N CYS A 354 15.77 5.91 -5.54
CA CYS A 354 14.96 4.69 -5.40
C CYS A 354 15.85 3.45 -5.50
N LEU A 355 15.93 2.66 -4.42
CA LEU A 355 16.75 1.43 -4.37
C LEU A 355 16.17 0.25 -5.17
N SER A 356 15.00 0.41 -5.79
CA SER A 356 14.29 -0.67 -6.49
C SER A 356 14.06 -1.92 -5.64
N CYS A 357 13.95 -1.77 -4.31
CA CYS A 357 13.84 -2.88 -3.36
C CYS A 357 12.50 -3.62 -3.39
N LYS A 358 11.50 -3.10 -4.11
CA LYS A 358 10.12 -3.63 -4.19
C LYS A 358 9.34 -3.66 -2.87
N ALA A 359 9.81 -2.97 -1.84
CA ALA A 359 9.04 -2.79 -0.61
C ALA A 359 7.69 -2.08 -0.87
N CYS A 360 7.66 -1.12 -1.79
CA CYS A 360 6.42 -0.48 -2.24
C CYS A 360 5.41 -1.42 -2.89
N LYS A 361 5.86 -2.54 -3.48
CA LYS A 361 4.96 -3.53 -4.06
C LYS A 361 4.30 -4.42 -3.00
N SER A 362 4.97 -4.61 -1.87
CA SER A 362 4.60 -5.58 -0.83
C SER A 362 3.96 -4.91 0.38
N GLU A 363 4.58 -3.84 0.88
CA GLU A 363 4.15 -3.11 2.07
C GLU A 363 3.15 -1.98 1.79
N CYS A 364 3.04 -1.49 0.55
CA CYS A 364 2.01 -0.51 0.23
C CYS A 364 0.68 -1.24 0.05
N PRO A 365 -0.40 -0.83 0.75
CA PRO A 365 -1.73 -1.36 0.53
C PRO A 365 -2.19 -1.29 -0.94
N SER A 366 -1.72 -0.27 -1.68
CA SER A 366 -2.05 -0.08 -3.10
C SER A 366 -1.08 -0.78 -4.07
N SER A 367 -0.08 -1.51 -3.56
CA SER A 367 0.82 -2.38 -4.36
C SER A 367 1.55 -1.71 -5.53
N VAL A 368 2.02 -0.48 -5.34
CA VAL A 368 2.76 0.28 -6.37
C VAL A 368 4.11 -0.38 -6.64
N ASP A 369 4.36 -0.86 -7.87
CA ASP A 369 5.65 -1.44 -8.27
C ASP A 369 6.62 -0.37 -8.81
N MET A 370 7.07 0.53 -7.93
CA MET A 370 7.99 1.61 -8.30
C MET A 370 9.32 1.10 -8.86
N ALA A 371 9.74 -0.12 -8.50
CA ALA A 371 10.95 -0.72 -9.02
C ALA A 371 10.81 -1.03 -10.52
N ARG A 372 9.68 -1.61 -10.93
CA ARG A 372 9.37 -1.88 -12.33
C ARG A 372 9.17 -0.59 -13.12
N ILE A 373 8.46 0.39 -12.54
CA ILE A 373 8.24 1.70 -13.18
C ILE A 373 9.57 2.43 -13.39
N LYS A 374 10.45 2.44 -12.37
CA LYS A 374 11.81 3.00 -12.51
C LYS A 374 12.60 2.28 -13.60
N ALA A 375 12.55 0.95 -13.66
CA ALA A 375 13.29 0.20 -14.67
C ALA A 375 12.82 0.55 -16.10
N GLU A 376 11.51 0.66 -16.31
CA GLU A 376 10.95 1.12 -17.60
C GLU A 376 11.38 2.55 -17.92
N PHE A 377 11.19 3.50 -16.99
CA PHE A 377 11.63 4.88 -17.18
C PHE A 377 13.12 4.97 -17.52
N MET A 378 13.99 4.26 -16.78
CA MET A 378 15.44 4.32 -17.01
C MET A 378 15.84 3.75 -18.37
N ALA A 379 15.12 2.74 -18.87
CA ALA A 379 15.34 2.23 -20.22
C ALA A 379 15.06 3.31 -21.27
N GLN A 380 13.90 3.98 -21.18
CA GLN A 380 13.52 5.06 -22.09
C GLN A 380 14.45 6.28 -21.99
N TYR A 381 14.83 6.62 -20.75
CA TYR A 381 15.74 7.71 -20.47
C TYR A 381 17.11 7.46 -21.13
N TYR A 382 17.66 6.26 -21.00
CA TYR A 382 18.94 5.90 -21.61
C TYR A 382 18.88 5.68 -23.12
N ASP A 383 17.75 5.27 -23.68
CA ASP A 383 17.56 5.22 -25.13
C ASP A 383 17.65 6.64 -25.74
N THR A 384 17.30 7.67 -24.97
CA THR A 384 17.36 9.09 -25.41
C THR A 384 18.69 9.76 -25.07
N HIS A 385 19.18 9.62 -23.84
CA HIS A 385 20.35 10.34 -23.32
C HIS A 385 21.65 9.54 -23.42
N GLY A 386 21.57 8.28 -23.83
CA GLY A 386 22.68 7.34 -23.83
C GLY A 386 22.93 6.69 -22.46
N ILE A 387 23.48 5.49 -22.50
CA ILE A 387 23.82 4.73 -21.29
C ILE A 387 25.19 5.21 -20.77
N PRO A 388 25.27 5.80 -19.55
CA PRO A 388 26.53 6.28 -18.98
C PRO A 388 27.47 5.12 -18.66
N LEU A 389 28.78 5.40 -18.64
CA LEU A 389 29.81 4.39 -18.34
C LEU A 389 29.55 3.67 -17.01
N ARG A 390 29.16 4.43 -15.97
CA ARG A 390 28.78 3.90 -14.65
C ARG A 390 27.74 2.77 -14.78
N ALA A 391 26.65 3.00 -15.51
CA ALA A 391 25.59 2.01 -15.68
C ALA A 391 26.09 0.77 -16.43
N ARG A 392 26.94 0.93 -17.45
CA ARG A 392 27.55 -0.19 -18.19
C ARG A 392 28.44 -1.05 -17.29
N ILE A 393 29.23 -0.43 -16.40
CA ILE A 393 30.09 -1.13 -15.44
C ILE A 393 29.24 -1.98 -14.49
N PHE A 394 28.26 -1.37 -13.81
CA PHE A 394 27.41 -2.09 -12.86
C PHE A 394 26.57 -3.17 -13.52
N ALA A 395 26.07 -2.95 -14.73
CA ALA A 395 25.32 -3.94 -15.50
C ALA A 395 26.18 -5.12 -16.00
N ASN A 396 27.52 -5.05 -15.90
CA ASN A 396 28.43 -6.13 -16.30
C ASN A 396 29.28 -6.63 -15.12
N ILE A 397 28.87 -6.39 -13.87
CA ILE A 397 29.67 -6.72 -12.69
C ILE A 397 30.00 -8.22 -12.62
N HIS A 398 29.11 -9.08 -13.11
CA HIS A 398 29.37 -10.53 -13.19
C HIS A 398 30.59 -10.84 -14.07
N ARG A 399 30.63 -10.28 -15.29
CA ARG A 399 31.75 -10.48 -16.23
C ARG A 399 33.04 -9.85 -15.73
N LEU A 400 32.96 -8.66 -15.12
CA LEU A 400 34.11 -8.00 -14.51
C LEU A 400 34.71 -8.85 -13.38
N ASN A 401 33.86 -9.39 -12.51
CA ASN A 401 34.29 -10.30 -11.45
C ASN A 401 34.83 -11.62 -12.01
N GLU A 402 34.24 -12.17 -13.07
CA GLU A 402 34.74 -13.38 -13.73
C GLU A 402 36.16 -13.20 -14.27
N LEU A 403 36.43 -12.08 -14.93
CA LEU A 403 37.75 -11.71 -15.45
C LEU A 403 38.74 -11.43 -14.33
N GLY A 404 38.35 -10.63 -13.33
CA GLY A 404 39.19 -10.32 -12.17
C GLY A 404 39.54 -11.58 -11.35
N SER A 405 38.63 -12.56 -11.33
CA SER A 405 38.81 -13.82 -10.60
C SER A 405 39.74 -14.80 -11.29
N ILE A 406 40.38 -14.45 -12.41
CA ILE A 406 41.46 -15.24 -13.01
C ILE A 406 42.74 -15.11 -12.16
N PHE A 407 43.04 -13.89 -11.69
CA PHE A 407 44.15 -13.61 -10.78
C PHE A 407 43.73 -12.67 -9.63
N PRO A 408 42.97 -13.18 -8.63
CA PRO A 408 42.42 -12.36 -7.55
C PRO A 408 43.44 -11.51 -6.77
N PRO A 409 44.67 -11.97 -6.45
CA PRO A 409 45.63 -11.14 -5.72
C PRO A 409 46.01 -9.84 -6.44
N ILE A 410 46.13 -9.88 -7.78
CA ILE A 410 46.47 -8.70 -8.58
C ILE A 410 45.26 -7.78 -8.68
N ALA A 411 44.08 -8.33 -8.94
CA ALA A 411 42.84 -7.56 -9.00
C ALA A 411 42.56 -6.84 -7.67
N ASN A 412 42.72 -7.55 -6.54
CA ASN A 412 42.54 -6.98 -5.21
C ASN A 412 43.62 -5.96 -4.87
N LEU A 413 44.86 -6.12 -5.33
CA LEU A 413 45.90 -5.11 -5.13
C LEU A 413 45.48 -3.78 -5.78
N GLY A 414 45.01 -3.82 -7.02
CA GLY A 414 44.51 -2.63 -7.72
C GLY A 414 43.27 -2.00 -7.04
N LEU A 415 42.31 -2.82 -6.63
CA LEU A 415 41.08 -2.35 -5.96
C LEU A 415 41.34 -1.74 -4.57
N ASN A 416 42.41 -2.14 -3.88
CA ASN A 416 42.75 -1.65 -2.54
C ASN A 416 43.80 -0.51 -2.55
N MET A 417 44.34 -0.12 -3.71
CA MET A 417 45.27 1.02 -3.79
C MET A 417 44.50 2.33 -3.58
N PRO A 418 44.75 3.10 -2.48
CA PRO A 418 43.91 4.23 -2.08
C PRO A 418 43.70 5.28 -3.17
N VAL A 419 44.74 5.57 -3.96
CA VAL A 419 44.67 6.54 -5.06
C VAL A 419 43.80 6.02 -6.21
N ILE A 420 43.97 4.75 -6.56
CA ILE A 420 43.21 4.12 -7.66
C ILE A 420 41.76 3.97 -7.24
N SER A 421 41.50 3.49 -6.02
CA SER A 421 40.15 3.32 -5.48
C SER A 421 39.44 4.67 -5.36
N GLN A 422 40.13 5.73 -4.92
CA GLN A 422 39.55 7.07 -4.80
C GLN A 422 39.17 7.66 -6.17
N VAL A 423 40.07 7.57 -7.15
CA VAL A 423 39.82 8.07 -8.51
C VAL A 423 38.68 7.27 -9.16
N ALA A 424 38.72 5.94 -9.04
CA ALA A 424 37.70 5.05 -9.56
C ALA A 424 36.33 5.31 -8.89
N ALA A 425 36.30 5.50 -7.57
CA ALA A 425 35.08 5.82 -6.83
C ALA A 425 34.48 7.15 -7.29
N ASN A 426 35.29 8.20 -7.38
CA ASN A 426 34.84 9.52 -7.84
C ASN A 426 34.28 9.45 -9.29
N GLN A 427 34.96 8.79 -10.21
CA GLN A 427 34.49 8.65 -11.60
C GLN A 427 33.23 7.78 -11.73
N MET A 428 33.06 6.80 -10.86
CA MET A 428 31.86 5.94 -10.82
C MET A 428 30.74 6.52 -9.96
N GLY A 429 30.93 7.68 -9.33
CA GLY A 429 29.98 8.28 -8.39
C GLY A 429 29.67 7.37 -7.19
N ILE A 430 30.67 6.61 -6.73
CA ILE A 430 30.64 5.81 -5.52
C ILE A 430 31.18 6.69 -4.39
N ALA A 431 30.49 6.71 -3.25
CA ALA A 431 30.94 7.45 -2.08
C ALA A 431 32.35 6.98 -1.67
N PRO A 432 33.32 7.88 -1.50
CA PRO A 432 34.73 7.53 -1.34
C PRO A 432 35.04 6.77 -0.04
N GLU A 433 34.14 6.81 0.93
CA GLU A 433 34.21 6.05 2.18
C GLU A 433 33.90 4.56 1.98
N ARG A 434 33.41 4.15 0.80
CA ARG A 434 33.06 2.76 0.50
C ARG A 434 34.26 1.96 0.03
N GLN A 435 34.36 0.74 0.56
CA GLN A 435 35.37 -0.23 0.14
C GLN A 435 34.85 -1.01 -1.08
N PHE A 436 35.72 -1.25 -2.07
CA PHE A 436 35.40 -2.11 -3.19
C PHE A 436 35.33 -3.58 -2.74
N PRO A 437 34.37 -4.37 -3.25
CA PRO A 437 34.23 -5.76 -2.85
C PRO A 437 35.43 -6.56 -3.36
N GLN A 438 36.09 -7.29 -2.46
CA GLN A 438 37.26 -8.08 -2.81
C GLN A 438 36.87 -9.36 -3.54
N LEU A 439 37.73 -9.81 -4.45
CA LEU A 439 37.57 -11.09 -5.12
C LEU A 439 38.19 -12.21 -4.28
N ALA A 440 37.43 -13.29 -4.11
CA ALA A 440 37.87 -14.46 -3.40
C ALA A 440 38.97 -15.20 -4.17
N ARG A 441 39.95 -15.73 -3.45
CA ARG A 441 41.02 -16.57 -4.04
C ARG A 441 40.50 -17.86 -4.66
N GLN A 442 39.37 -18.37 -4.17
CA GLN A 442 38.71 -19.57 -4.66
C GLN A 442 37.23 -19.27 -4.82
N ARG A 443 36.70 -19.48 -6.03
CA ARG A 443 35.28 -19.28 -6.33
C ARG A 443 34.40 -20.29 -5.62
N PHE A 444 33.13 -19.96 -5.37
CA PHE A 444 32.21 -20.90 -4.73
C PHE A 444 32.02 -22.17 -5.56
N SER A 445 31.78 -22.06 -6.87
CA SER A 445 31.62 -23.20 -7.77
C SER A 445 32.84 -24.14 -7.78
N GLN A 446 34.05 -23.58 -7.79
CA GLN A 446 35.30 -24.34 -7.73
C GLN A 446 35.45 -25.08 -6.40
N TRP A 447 35.06 -24.44 -5.30
CA TRP A 447 35.03 -25.09 -3.99
C TRP A 447 33.97 -26.19 -3.96
N TRP A 448 32.75 -25.92 -4.43
CA TRP A 448 31.62 -26.85 -4.45
C TRP A 448 31.92 -28.13 -5.23
N ALA A 449 32.55 -28.00 -6.40
CA ALA A 449 32.96 -29.15 -7.22
C ALA A 449 33.97 -30.07 -6.50
N LYS A 450 34.86 -29.51 -5.68
CA LYS A 450 35.86 -30.25 -4.91
C LYS A 450 35.33 -30.80 -3.59
N ASN A 451 34.30 -30.18 -3.03
CA ASN A 451 33.76 -30.46 -1.70
C ASN A 451 32.31 -30.92 -1.78
N LYS A 452 31.95 -31.69 -2.82
CA LYS A 452 30.60 -32.27 -2.99
C LYS A 452 30.10 -32.75 -1.61
N PRO A 453 28.91 -32.32 -1.17
CA PRO A 453 28.55 -32.39 0.23
C PRO A 453 28.62 -33.83 0.75
N ILE A 454 29.23 -33.92 1.93
CA ILE A 454 29.19 -35.00 2.92
C ILE A 454 27.92 -35.85 2.73
N GLU A 455 28.10 -37.16 2.52
CA GLU A 455 27.00 -38.13 2.34
C GLU A 455 25.90 -37.91 3.38
N SER A 456 24.72 -37.45 2.93
CA SER A 456 23.56 -37.24 3.78
C SER A 456 22.79 -38.56 3.96
N ARG A 457 22.35 -38.80 5.21
CA ARG A 457 21.41 -39.88 5.58
C ARG A 457 20.06 -39.73 4.84
N PRO A 458 19.21 -40.79 4.78
CA PRO A 458 18.07 -40.84 3.87
C PRO A 458 17.07 -39.69 4.09
N ALA A 459 16.47 -39.27 2.97
CA ALA A 459 15.94 -37.95 2.68
C ALA A 459 14.62 -37.55 3.36
N LEU A 460 14.52 -36.27 3.71
CA LEU A 460 13.26 -35.53 3.72
C LEU A 460 12.78 -35.31 2.27
N LYS A 461 11.46 -35.25 2.05
CA LYS A 461 10.81 -35.26 0.71
C LYS A 461 11.18 -34.11 -0.26
N GLN A 462 11.95 -33.10 0.16
CA GLN A 462 12.26 -31.93 -0.67
C GLN A 462 13.77 -31.63 -0.66
N THR A 463 14.35 -31.54 -1.86
CA THR A 463 15.76 -31.20 -2.10
C THR A 463 15.89 -29.71 -2.39
N PRO A 464 16.43 -28.88 -1.47
CA PRO A 464 16.65 -27.47 -1.75
C PRO A 464 17.65 -27.23 -2.88
N ILE A 465 17.40 -26.18 -3.68
CA ILE A 465 18.30 -25.71 -4.73
C ILE A 465 18.91 -24.38 -4.32
N LEU A 466 20.24 -24.32 -4.24
CA LEU A 466 21.02 -23.11 -4.07
C LEU A 466 21.32 -22.50 -5.45
N LEU A 467 20.75 -21.34 -5.74
CA LEU A 467 21.15 -20.53 -6.89
C LEU A 467 22.43 -19.76 -6.54
N ILE A 468 23.49 -19.99 -7.31
CA ILE A 468 24.77 -19.31 -7.11
C ILE A 468 24.68 -17.92 -7.74
N ASP A 469 24.60 -16.89 -6.91
CA ASP A 469 24.65 -15.50 -7.36
C ASP A 469 26.09 -15.01 -7.65
N THR A 470 26.20 -13.81 -8.22
CA THR A 470 27.49 -13.20 -8.62
C THR A 470 28.43 -12.96 -7.44
N PHE A 471 27.92 -12.50 -6.30
CA PHE A 471 28.73 -12.14 -5.15
C PHE A 471 29.16 -13.39 -4.38
N MET A 472 28.27 -14.37 -4.21
CA MET A 472 28.61 -15.67 -3.65
C MET A 472 29.68 -16.38 -4.50
N GLU A 473 29.59 -16.30 -5.82
CA GLU A 473 30.56 -16.94 -6.71
C GLU A 473 31.96 -16.33 -6.58
N TYR A 474 32.06 -15.00 -6.57
CA TYR A 474 33.34 -14.30 -6.77
C TYR A 474 33.85 -13.52 -5.57
N ASN A 475 32.99 -13.05 -4.67
CA ASN A 475 33.37 -12.14 -3.57
C ASN A 475 33.31 -12.83 -2.21
N ASP A 476 32.14 -13.41 -1.88
CA ASP A 476 31.81 -13.93 -0.56
C ASP A 476 31.43 -15.43 -0.58
N PRO A 477 32.28 -16.33 -1.11
CA PRO A 477 31.97 -17.76 -1.20
C PRO A 477 31.80 -18.42 0.16
N GLN A 478 32.31 -17.82 1.24
CA GLN A 478 32.12 -18.30 2.61
C GLN A 478 30.64 -18.40 3.01
N MET A 479 29.77 -17.54 2.48
CA MET A 479 28.33 -17.58 2.78
C MET A 479 27.69 -18.85 2.20
N GLY A 480 28.01 -19.17 0.94
CA GLY A 480 27.58 -20.42 0.30
C GLY A 480 28.16 -21.65 1.00
N LYS A 481 29.42 -21.60 1.43
CA LYS A 481 30.08 -22.69 2.18
C LYS A 481 29.38 -22.94 3.52
N ALA A 482 29.07 -21.89 4.27
CA ALA A 482 28.37 -21.98 5.54
C ALA A 482 26.97 -22.61 5.37
N LEU A 483 26.23 -22.20 4.34
CA LEU A 483 24.93 -22.79 4.01
C LEU A 483 25.05 -24.27 3.65
N ALA A 484 26.04 -24.64 2.85
CA ALA A 484 26.31 -26.04 2.50
C ALA A 484 26.54 -26.91 3.74
N TYR A 485 27.39 -26.43 4.67
CA TYR A 485 27.66 -27.13 5.93
C TYR A 485 26.43 -27.21 6.83
N LEU A 486 25.63 -26.15 6.90
CA LEU A 486 24.40 -26.13 7.68
C LEU A 486 23.41 -27.18 7.16
N MET A 487 23.14 -27.19 5.85
CA MET A 487 22.22 -28.15 5.22
C MET A 487 22.67 -29.60 5.42
N ALA A 488 23.98 -29.87 5.25
CA ALA A 488 24.53 -31.19 5.51
C ALA A 488 24.33 -31.64 6.97
N ARG A 489 24.52 -30.74 7.94
CA ARG A 489 24.31 -31.03 9.37
C ARG A 489 22.84 -31.22 9.75
N THR A 490 21.92 -30.55 9.05
CA THR A 490 20.47 -30.67 9.26
C THR A 490 19.83 -31.80 8.45
N GLY A 491 20.61 -32.55 7.67
CA GLY A 491 20.14 -33.72 6.93
C GLY A 491 19.49 -33.40 5.59
N TYR A 492 19.67 -32.19 5.04
CA TYR A 492 19.16 -31.81 3.73
C TYR A 492 20.23 -31.99 2.65
N GLU A 493 19.86 -32.66 1.56
CA GLU A 493 20.65 -32.68 0.33
C GLU A 493 20.51 -31.33 -0.39
N LEU A 494 21.57 -30.52 -0.39
CA LEU A 494 21.58 -29.25 -1.12
C LEU A 494 22.14 -29.44 -2.53
N ARG A 495 21.41 -28.98 -3.55
CA ARG A 495 21.91 -28.93 -4.93
C ARG A 495 22.25 -27.50 -5.30
N ALA A 496 23.49 -27.26 -5.76
CA ALA A 496 23.87 -25.94 -6.26
C ALA A 496 23.71 -25.85 -7.78
N GLN A 497 23.13 -24.75 -8.26
CA GLN A 497 22.93 -24.48 -9.68
C GLN A 497 23.46 -23.09 -10.03
N ARG A 498 24.25 -23.01 -11.10
CA ARG A 498 24.68 -21.74 -11.70
C ARG A 498 23.63 -21.31 -12.72
N LEU A 499 23.29 -20.02 -12.72
CA LEU A 499 22.41 -19.45 -13.73
C LEU A 499 23.12 -19.45 -15.12
N PRO A 500 22.45 -19.87 -16.20
CA PRO A 500 23.06 -19.90 -17.53
C PRO A 500 23.41 -18.50 -18.07
N TRP A 501 24.45 -18.43 -18.91
CA TRP A 501 24.83 -17.37 -19.87
C TRP A 501 25.12 -15.92 -19.38
N GLN A 502 24.59 -15.44 -18.25
CA GLN A 502 24.78 -14.05 -17.78
C GLN A 502 24.91 -13.90 -16.25
N GLY A 503 24.84 -15.00 -15.48
CA GLY A 503 24.76 -14.89 -14.02
C GLY A 503 23.53 -14.07 -13.57
N CYS A 504 23.54 -13.55 -12.33
CA CYS A 504 22.40 -12.81 -11.77
C CYS A 504 22.49 -11.28 -11.98
N CYS A 505 23.68 -10.75 -12.33
CA CYS A 505 23.96 -9.30 -12.34
C CYS A 505 24.65 -8.80 -13.63
N GLY A 506 24.54 -9.52 -14.76
CA GLY A 506 25.07 -9.05 -16.05
C GLY A 506 25.55 -10.09 -17.06
#